data_AF-A0A094B4N1-F1
#
_entry.id   AF-A0A094B4N1-F1
#
_cell.length_a   1.000
_cell.length_b   1.000
_cell.length_c   1.000
_cell.angle_alpha   90.00
_cell.angle_beta   90.00
_cell.angle_gamma   90.00
#
_symmetry.space_group_name_H-M   'P 1'
#
loop_
_entity.id
_entity.type
_entity.pdbx_description
1 polymer ?
#
loop_
_entity_poly.entity_id
_entity_poly.type
_entity_poly.pdbx_seq_one_letter_code
_entity_poly.pdbx_strand_id
1 'polypeptide(L)'
;MPPRKAATTSSTTTKPTTDDTKACGIILTYLVSQNRPYSATEISSNLHNAVTKARTDKLLKEMFERGEIAGKASGKQWVFWGLQDPNATSTPAELALADTQIATLREALPILKSELKSASSALSTLRSAPTTDALRDAVRTLESEKRSKEERLTVLRAGSTKPICLGEREKVETEWRRWKRTREARGRAYRELEAMLLDSGVITKEALWDMLGIEGDA
;
A
#
# COMPACT_ATOMS: atom_id res chain seq x y z
N MET A 1 6.47 -3.42 6.41
CA MET A 1 6.34 -1.96 6.66
C MET A 1 6.20 -1.27 5.31
N PRO A 2 5.12 -0.51 5.05
CA PRO A 2 5.00 0.26 3.82
C PRO A 2 6.03 1.40 3.81
N PRO A 3 6.57 1.79 2.64
CA PRO A 3 7.52 2.88 2.55
C PRO A 3 6.85 4.18 3.01
N ARG A 4 7.49 4.84 3.98
CA ARG A 4 7.09 6.13 4.53
C ARG A 4 7.04 7.13 3.37
N LYS A 5 5.84 7.43 2.88
CA LYS A 5 5.61 8.56 1.96
C LYS A 5 6.31 9.77 2.58
N ALA A 6 7.23 10.37 1.84
CA ALA A 6 7.77 11.68 2.20
C ALA A 6 6.57 12.60 2.39
N ALA A 7 6.44 13.16 3.59
CA ALA A 7 5.40 14.13 3.87
C ALA A 7 5.60 15.30 2.92
N THR A 8 4.67 15.41 1.95
CA THR A 8 4.34 16.65 1.28
C THR A 8 4.32 17.74 2.35
N THR A 9 5.18 18.74 2.21
CA THR A 9 5.27 19.91 3.09
C THR A 9 3.86 20.43 3.36
N SER A 10 3.40 20.16 4.58
CA SER A 10 2.16 20.66 5.14
C SER A 10 2.16 22.17 5.06
N SER A 11 1.09 22.74 4.51
CA SER A 11 0.74 24.15 4.59
C SER A 11 0.63 24.58 6.06
N THR A 12 1.73 25.02 6.65
CA THR A 12 1.72 25.69 7.95
C THR A 12 1.23 27.10 7.74
N THR A 13 -0.01 27.37 8.12
CA THR A 13 -0.54 28.72 8.32
C THR A 13 0.26 29.37 9.45
N THR A 14 1.36 30.05 9.12
CA THR A 14 2.16 30.81 10.07
C THR A 14 1.32 31.96 10.62
N LYS A 15 1.21 32.05 11.95
CA LYS A 15 0.60 33.23 12.60
C LYS A 15 1.30 34.50 12.08
N PRO A 16 0.54 35.56 11.75
CA PRO A 16 1.15 36.79 11.25
C PRO A 16 2.10 37.36 12.30
N THR A 17 3.34 37.62 11.89
CA THR A 17 4.39 38.16 12.76
C THR A 17 3.97 39.53 13.25
N THR A 18 3.87 39.76 14.57
CA THR A 18 3.39 41.04 15.15
C THR A 18 4.50 42.09 15.28
N ASP A 19 5.76 41.71 15.14
CA ASP A 19 6.94 42.59 15.29
C ASP A 19 7.42 43.11 13.92
N ASP A 20 7.50 44.43 13.76
CA ASP A 20 7.87 45.10 12.51
C ASP A 20 9.33 44.83 12.12
N THR A 21 10.23 44.72 13.09
CA THR A 21 11.65 44.45 12.82
C THR A 21 11.84 43.05 12.23
N LYS A 22 11.16 42.05 12.82
CA LYS A 22 11.15 40.68 12.32
C LYS A 22 10.47 40.58 10.95
N ALA A 23 9.39 41.31 10.74
CA ALA A 23 8.70 41.37 9.45
C ALA A 23 9.61 41.94 8.34
N CYS A 24 10.33 43.04 8.60
CA CYS A 24 11.33 43.60 7.68
C CYS A 24 12.44 42.60 7.37
N GLY A 25 12.97 41.91 8.38
CA GLY A 25 14.00 40.88 8.19
C GLY A 25 13.55 39.72 7.31
N ILE A 26 12.32 39.24 7.50
CA ILE A 26 11.73 38.17 6.66
C ILE A 26 11.57 38.66 5.21
N ILE A 27 11.05 39.86 5.01
CA ILE A 27 10.85 40.47 3.68
C ILE A 27 12.19 40.66 2.97
N LEU A 28 13.20 41.21 3.66
CA LEU A 28 14.53 41.42 3.09
C LEU A 28 15.18 40.10 2.69
N THR A 29 15.15 39.10 3.58
CA THR A 29 15.69 37.77 3.32
C THR A 29 15.02 37.12 2.10
N TYR A 30 13.70 37.28 1.98
CA TYR A 30 12.95 36.79 0.83
C TYR A 30 13.37 37.50 -0.47
N LEU A 31 13.43 38.83 -0.48
CA LEU A 31 13.82 39.62 -1.66
C LEU A 31 15.25 39.31 -2.13
N VAL A 32 16.20 39.18 -1.18
CA VAL A 32 17.60 38.85 -1.49
C VAL A 32 17.73 37.41 -2.00
N SER A 33 17.05 36.45 -1.38
CA SER A 33 17.14 35.04 -1.79
C SER A 33 16.51 34.76 -3.16
N GLN A 34 15.39 35.40 -3.47
CA GLN A 34 14.73 35.23 -4.76
C GLN A 34 15.37 36.08 -5.87
N ASN A 35 16.00 37.20 -5.49
CA ASN A 35 16.64 38.17 -6.39
C ASN A 35 15.77 38.53 -7.61
N ARG A 36 14.46 38.68 -7.40
CA ARG A 36 13.45 39.02 -8.41
C ARG A 36 12.63 40.23 -7.95
N PRO A 37 12.21 41.12 -8.86
CA PRO A 37 11.32 42.23 -8.52
C PRO A 37 9.91 41.72 -8.23
N TYR A 38 9.33 42.16 -7.10
CA TYR A 38 7.98 41.77 -6.67
C TYR A 38 7.16 42.97 -6.19
N SER A 39 5.84 42.86 -6.28
CA SER A 39 4.89 43.77 -5.64
C SER A 39 4.61 43.38 -4.18
N ALA A 40 4.10 44.34 -3.39
CA ALA A 40 3.70 44.07 -2.00
C ALA A 40 2.66 42.94 -1.87
N THR A 41 1.78 42.79 -2.87
CA THR A 41 0.76 41.72 -2.88
C THR A 41 1.43 40.36 -3.07
N GLU A 42 2.33 40.23 -4.05
CA GLU A 42 3.06 38.99 -4.33
C GLU A 42 3.93 38.58 -3.15
N ILE A 43 4.65 39.53 -2.53
CA ILE A 43 5.49 39.24 -1.35
C ILE A 43 4.63 38.70 -0.21
N SER A 44 3.50 39.35 0.10
CA SER A 44 2.60 38.87 1.17
C SER A 44 2.04 37.48 0.88
N SER A 45 1.71 37.18 -0.38
CA SER A 45 1.18 35.89 -0.81
C SER A 45 2.25 34.79 -0.78
N ASN A 46 3.46 35.07 -1.27
CA ASN A 46 4.56 34.12 -1.32
C ASN A 46 5.12 33.81 0.08
N LEU A 47 4.97 34.75 1.01
CA LEU A 47 5.24 34.53 2.44
C LEU A 47 4.04 33.93 3.19
N HIS A 48 3.03 33.42 2.48
CA HIS A 48 1.83 32.79 3.05
C HIS A 48 1.12 33.66 4.11
N ASN A 49 1.06 34.97 3.90
CA ASN A 49 0.52 35.96 4.84
C ASN A 49 1.22 35.99 6.21
N ALA A 50 2.47 35.51 6.32
CA ALA A 50 3.29 35.71 7.51
C ALA A 50 3.45 37.20 7.86
N VAL A 51 3.38 38.07 6.84
CA VAL A 51 3.14 39.51 6.97
C VAL A 51 1.93 39.86 6.09
N THR A 52 0.94 40.55 6.66
CA THR A 52 -0.30 40.88 5.96
C THR A 52 -0.06 41.90 4.84
N LYS A 53 -0.82 41.82 3.75
CA LYS A 53 -0.65 42.70 2.57
C LYS A 53 -0.51 44.19 2.92
N ALA A 54 -1.40 44.73 3.76
CA ALA A 54 -1.38 46.14 4.13
C ALA A 54 -0.09 46.52 4.88
N ARG A 55 0.40 45.60 5.72
CA ARG A 55 1.62 45.80 6.48
C ARG A 55 2.87 45.62 5.62
N THR A 56 2.86 44.65 4.71
CA THR A 56 3.91 44.47 3.71
C THR A 56 4.06 45.71 2.84
N ASP A 57 2.97 46.33 2.38
CA ASP A 57 3.01 47.56 1.59
C ASP A 57 3.60 48.75 2.38
N LYS A 58 3.23 48.89 3.66
CA LYS A 58 3.80 49.91 4.55
C LYS A 58 5.30 49.68 4.79
N LEU A 59 5.69 48.48 5.22
CA LEU A 59 7.07 48.15 5.55
C LEU A 59 8.00 48.24 4.34
N LEU A 60 7.56 47.83 3.14
CA LEU A 60 8.36 47.94 1.92
C LEU A 60 8.66 49.41 1.55
N LYS A 61 7.69 50.30 1.72
CA LYS A 61 7.90 51.74 1.49
C LYS A 61 8.90 52.31 2.51
N GLU A 62 8.75 51.95 3.79
CA GLU A 62 9.69 52.38 4.83
C GLU A 62 11.10 51.81 4.61
N MET A 63 11.23 50.54 4.20
CA MET A 63 12.52 49.91 3.86
C MET A 63 13.16 50.57 2.63
N PHE A 64 12.36 50.97 1.65
CA PHE A 64 12.82 51.73 0.49
C PHE A 64 13.31 53.12 0.89
N GLU A 65 12.58 53.84 1.75
CA GLU A 65 12.98 55.15 2.29
C GLU A 65 14.25 55.07 3.12
N ARG A 66 14.45 53.97 3.88
CA ARG A 66 15.70 53.69 4.61
C ARG A 66 16.85 53.24 3.71
N GLY A 67 16.61 53.01 2.42
CA GLY A 67 17.62 52.54 1.48
C GLY A 67 18.08 51.10 1.74
N GLU A 68 17.26 50.26 2.37
CA GLU A 68 17.56 48.84 2.60
C GLU A 68 17.20 47.97 1.38
N ILE A 69 16.26 48.45 0.57
CA ILE A 69 15.80 47.78 -0.66
C ILE A 69 15.65 48.81 -1.77
N ALA A 70 15.71 48.36 -3.01
CA ALA A 70 15.40 49.19 -4.16
C ALA A 70 13.92 49.02 -4.54
N GLY A 71 13.35 50.07 -5.11
CA GLY A 71 11.95 50.08 -5.53
C GLY A 71 11.69 51.09 -6.61
N LYS A 72 10.65 50.84 -7.41
CA LYS A 72 10.18 51.74 -8.46
C LYS A 72 8.67 51.71 -8.54
N ALA A 73 8.07 52.89 -8.63
CA ALA A 73 6.67 53.04 -8.97
C ALA A 73 6.47 52.75 -10.47
N SER A 74 5.58 51.80 -10.77
CA SER A 74 5.08 51.50 -12.10
C SER A 74 3.60 51.85 -12.15
N GLY A 75 3.31 53.10 -12.54
CA GLY A 75 1.96 53.66 -12.49
C GLY A 75 1.41 53.68 -11.07
N LYS A 76 0.30 52.96 -10.82
CA LYS A 76 -0.36 52.88 -9.51
C LYS A 76 0.26 51.83 -8.57
N GLN A 77 1.16 50.98 -9.07
CA GLN A 77 1.73 49.87 -8.30
C GLN A 77 3.22 50.10 -8.03
N TRP A 78 3.70 49.59 -6.90
CA TRP A 78 5.12 49.59 -6.56
C TRP A 78 5.71 48.20 -6.77
N VAL A 79 6.94 48.18 -7.30
CA VAL A 79 7.76 46.97 -7.44
C VAL A 79 9.03 47.19 -6.63
N PHE A 80 9.38 46.21 -5.79
CA PHE A 80 10.54 46.23 -4.90
C PHE A 80 11.46 45.04 -5.18
N TRP A 81 12.76 45.23 -5.00
CA TRP A 81 13.78 44.19 -5.12
C TRP A 81 14.92 44.43 -4.12
N GLY A 82 15.67 43.37 -3.81
CA GLY A 82 16.86 43.49 -2.97
C GLY A 82 17.95 44.32 -3.65
N LEU A 83 18.77 45.03 -2.86
CA LEU A 83 19.91 45.77 -3.40
C LEU A 83 20.91 44.81 -4.05
N GLN A 84 21.38 45.19 -5.24
CA GLN A 84 22.44 44.50 -5.96
C GLN A 84 23.69 45.37 -5.93
N ASP A 85 24.83 44.78 -5.56
CA ASP A 85 26.11 45.48 -5.57
C ASP A 85 26.61 45.60 -7.03
N PRO A 86 26.71 46.80 -7.60
CA PRO A 86 27.20 46.99 -8.97
C PRO A 86 28.68 46.61 -9.13
N ASN A 87 29.45 46.58 -8.04
CA ASN A 87 30.86 46.20 -8.04
C ASN A 87 31.07 44.69 -7.87
N ALA A 88 30.02 43.94 -7.53
CA ALA A 88 30.04 42.47 -7.44
C ALA A 88 29.93 41.82 -8.84
N THR A 89 30.62 42.36 -9.84
CA THR A 89 30.69 41.79 -11.17
C THR A 89 31.82 40.77 -11.23
N SER A 90 31.50 39.50 -11.49
CA SER A 90 32.50 38.45 -11.69
C SER A 90 33.32 38.70 -12.95
N THR A 91 34.61 38.39 -12.88
CA THR A 91 35.47 38.45 -14.07
C THR A 91 35.11 37.33 -15.07
N PRO A 92 35.41 37.49 -16.37
CA PRO A 92 35.15 36.43 -17.36
C PRO A 92 35.83 35.09 -17.02
N ALA A 93 36.99 35.13 -16.37
CA ALA A 93 37.71 33.94 -15.92
C ALA A 93 36.97 33.22 -14.78
N GLU A 94 36.44 33.96 -13.80
CA GLU A 94 35.65 33.39 -12.70
C GLU A 94 34.35 32.78 -13.20
N LEU A 95 33.68 33.42 -14.17
CA LEU A 95 32.48 32.88 -14.81
C LEU A 95 32.78 31.57 -15.55
N ALA A 96 33.87 31.52 -16.32
CA ALA A 96 34.29 30.29 -16.99
C ALA A 96 34.61 29.16 -16.00
N LEU A 97 35.29 29.46 -14.89
CA LEU A 97 35.54 28.50 -13.82
C LEU A 97 34.23 27.99 -13.21
N ALA A 98 33.29 28.89 -12.90
CA ALA A 98 31.98 28.50 -12.37
C ALA A 98 31.20 27.61 -13.36
N ASP A 99 31.23 27.92 -14.66
CA ASP A 99 30.57 27.10 -15.69
C ASP A 99 31.18 25.70 -15.78
N THR A 100 32.51 25.57 -15.68
CA THR A 100 33.16 24.24 -15.63
C THR A 100 32.77 23.46 -14.37
N GLN A 101 32.66 24.12 -13.21
CA GLN A 101 32.18 23.49 -11.98
C GLN A 101 30.71 23.07 -12.10
N ILE A 102 29.86 23.90 -12.69
CA ILE A 102 28.45 23.56 -12.94
C ILE A 102 28.35 22.35 -13.87
N ALA A 103 29.15 22.30 -14.95
CA ALA A 103 29.16 21.17 -15.87
C ALA A 103 29.59 19.87 -15.18
N THR A 104 30.71 19.89 -14.47
CA THR A 104 31.21 18.70 -13.73
C THR A 104 30.22 18.21 -12.68
N LEU A 105 29.58 19.11 -11.92
CA LEU A 105 28.55 18.74 -10.95
C LEU A 105 27.29 18.18 -11.64
N ARG A 106 26.89 18.73 -12.79
CA ARG A 106 25.74 18.22 -13.56
C ARG A 106 25.98 16.82 -14.10
N GLU A 107 27.21 16.47 -14.44
CA GLU A 107 27.61 15.12 -14.86
C GLU A 107 27.70 14.14 -13.68
N ALA A 108 28.21 14.58 -12.53
CA ALA A 108 28.35 13.74 -11.34
C ALA A 108 27.00 13.42 -10.66
N LEU A 109 26.06 14.37 -10.63
CA LEU A 109 24.76 14.22 -9.98
C LEU A 109 23.93 12.98 -10.43
N PRO A 110 23.74 12.70 -11.73
CA PRO A 110 23.00 11.52 -12.16
C PRO A 110 23.70 10.22 -11.77
N ILE A 111 25.04 10.19 -11.81
CA ILE A 111 25.84 9.02 -11.42
C ILE A 111 25.61 8.71 -9.94
N LEU A 112 25.85 9.69 -9.06
CA LEU A 112 25.64 9.50 -7.61
C LEU A 112 24.18 9.15 -7.26
N LYS A 113 23.20 9.74 -7.96
CA LYS A 113 21.78 9.37 -7.78
C LYS A 113 21.51 7.91 -8.17
N SER A 114 22.14 7.43 -9.24
CA SER A 114 22.00 6.04 -9.68
C SER A 114 22.65 5.07 -8.68
N GLU A 115 23.81 5.40 -8.14
CA GLU A 115 24.51 4.62 -7.12
C GLU A 115 23.70 4.57 -5.82
N LEU A 116 23.16 5.71 -5.38
CA LEU A 116 22.29 5.76 -4.21
C LEU A 116 21.03 4.90 -4.39
N LYS A 117 20.43 4.92 -5.58
CA LYS A 117 19.27 4.08 -5.90
C LYS A 117 19.65 2.59 -5.86
N SER A 118 20.79 2.22 -6.43
CA SER A 118 21.30 0.85 -6.40
C SER A 118 21.54 0.38 -4.96
N ALA A 119 22.33 1.14 -4.19
CA ALA A 119 22.68 0.84 -2.81
C ALA A 119 21.46 0.77 -1.89
N SER A 120 20.50 1.69 -2.04
CA SER A 120 19.25 1.67 -1.26
C SER A 120 18.38 0.47 -1.60
N SER A 121 18.33 0.05 -2.86
CA SER A 121 17.60 -1.16 -3.27
C SER A 121 18.24 -2.43 -2.69
N ALA A 122 19.57 -2.56 -2.77
CA ALA A 122 20.31 -3.67 -2.17
C ALA A 122 20.11 -3.74 -0.65
N LEU A 123 20.18 -2.59 0.03
CA LEU A 123 19.95 -2.49 1.46
C LEU A 123 18.50 -2.87 1.84
N SER A 124 17.51 -2.45 1.05
CA SER A 124 16.12 -2.82 1.26
C SER A 124 15.91 -4.33 1.13
N THR A 125 16.50 -4.96 0.11
CA THR A 125 16.44 -6.41 -0.08
C THR A 125 17.11 -7.15 1.08
N LEU A 126 18.31 -6.71 1.50
CA LEU A 126 19.02 -7.33 2.62
C LEU A 126 18.25 -7.23 3.93
N ARG A 127 17.61 -6.08 4.20
CA ARG A 127 16.79 -5.87 5.40
C ARG A 127 15.44 -6.58 5.37
N SER A 128 14.97 -7.00 4.19
CA SER A 128 13.74 -7.79 4.08
C SER A 128 13.96 -9.25 4.46
N ALA A 129 15.20 -9.74 4.37
CA ALA A 129 15.55 -11.06 4.84
C ALA A 129 15.60 -11.09 6.38
N PRO A 130 15.08 -12.14 7.03
CA PRO A 130 15.25 -12.34 8.46
C PRO A 130 16.72 -12.49 8.82
N THR A 131 17.10 -12.05 10.02
CA THR A 131 18.44 -12.28 10.54
C THR A 131 18.72 -13.77 10.73
N THR A 132 19.99 -14.16 10.73
CA THR A 132 20.38 -15.56 10.94
C THR A 132 19.86 -16.09 12.28
N ASP A 133 19.83 -15.26 13.33
CA ASP A 133 19.29 -15.66 14.64
C ASP A 133 17.78 -15.89 14.57
N ALA A 134 17.02 -14.98 13.94
CA ALA A 134 15.59 -15.15 13.73
C ALA A 134 15.25 -16.37 12.87
N LEU A 135 16.09 -16.69 11.87
CA LEU A 135 15.98 -17.91 11.08
C LEU A 135 16.19 -19.16 11.94
N ARG A 136 17.20 -19.17 12.82
CA ARG A 136 17.43 -20.31 13.73
C ARG A 136 16.25 -20.53 14.67
N ASP A 137 15.68 -19.45 15.22
CA ASP A 137 14.49 -19.53 16.07
C ASP A 137 13.26 -20.03 15.30
N ALA A 138 13.06 -19.56 14.07
CA ALA A 138 11.98 -20.02 13.20
C ALA A 138 12.11 -21.51 12.86
N VAL A 139 13.32 -21.97 12.52
CA VAL A 139 13.61 -23.40 12.26
C VAL A 139 13.29 -24.23 13.50
N ARG A 140 13.77 -23.84 14.68
CA ARG A 140 13.49 -24.55 15.94
C ARG A 140 11.99 -24.65 16.21
N THR A 141 11.25 -23.57 15.96
CA THR A 141 9.79 -23.53 16.14
C THR A 141 9.09 -24.48 15.16
N LEU A 142 9.41 -24.39 13.87
CA LEU A 142 8.83 -25.25 12.84
C LEU A 142 9.14 -26.72 13.06
N GLU A 143 10.34 -27.05 13.55
CA GLU A 143 10.70 -28.41 13.91
C GLU A 143 9.89 -28.95 15.10
N SER A 144 9.66 -28.13 16.13
CA SER A 144 8.84 -28.55 17.27
C SER A 144 7.38 -28.76 16.85
N GLU A 145 6.83 -27.86 16.03
CA GLU A 145 5.49 -28.00 15.47
C GLU A 145 5.36 -29.24 14.60
N LYS A 146 6.38 -29.51 13.77
CA LYS A 146 6.43 -30.71 12.93
C LYS A 146 6.37 -31.97 13.81
N ARG A 147 7.20 -32.06 14.84
CA ARG A 147 7.19 -33.20 15.78
C ARG A 147 5.82 -33.38 16.43
N SER A 148 5.23 -32.30 16.95
CA SER A 148 3.90 -32.37 17.58
C SER A 148 2.80 -32.80 16.60
N LYS A 149 2.83 -32.30 15.36
CA LYS A 149 1.90 -32.71 14.30
C LYS A 149 2.09 -34.18 13.93
N GLU A 150 3.34 -34.65 13.83
CA GLU A 150 3.68 -36.04 13.55
C GLU A 150 3.20 -36.97 14.67
N GLU A 151 3.45 -36.63 15.94
CA GLU A 151 2.97 -37.39 17.12
C GLU A 151 1.44 -37.48 17.14
N ARG A 152 0.75 -36.36 16.90
CA ARG A 152 -0.72 -36.39 16.81
C ARG A 152 -1.20 -37.29 15.67
N LEU A 153 -0.49 -37.27 14.56
CA LEU A 153 -0.83 -38.04 13.37
C LEU A 153 -0.55 -39.54 13.57
N THR A 154 0.50 -39.93 14.30
CA THR A 154 0.73 -41.34 14.66
C THR A 154 -0.38 -41.89 15.54
N VAL A 155 -0.82 -41.13 16.56
CA VAL A 155 -1.95 -41.51 17.41
C VAL A 155 -3.24 -41.68 16.60
N LEU A 156 -3.55 -40.72 15.72
CA LEU A 156 -4.73 -40.79 14.86
C LEU A 156 -4.70 -41.97 13.88
N ARG A 157 -3.51 -42.36 13.40
CA ARG A 157 -3.34 -43.54 12.54
C ARG A 157 -3.41 -44.87 13.29
N ALA A 158 -2.98 -44.89 14.55
CA ALA A 158 -3.01 -46.08 15.40
C ALA A 158 -4.40 -46.38 15.99
N GLY A 159 -5.29 -45.37 16.06
CA GLY A 159 -6.65 -45.53 16.54
C GLY A 159 -7.51 -46.49 15.69
N SER A 160 -8.57 -47.04 16.29
CA SER A 160 -9.46 -48.00 15.63
C SER A 160 -10.20 -47.44 14.40
N THR A 161 -10.37 -46.12 14.33
CA THR A 161 -10.98 -45.42 13.20
C THR A 161 -9.89 -44.90 12.26
N LYS A 162 -9.66 -45.62 11.16
CA LYS A 162 -8.67 -45.22 10.15
C LYS A 162 -9.16 -43.98 9.40
N PRO A 163 -8.33 -42.93 9.25
CA PRO A 163 -8.69 -41.77 8.43
C PRO A 163 -8.80 -42.19 6.96
N ILE A 164 -9.94 -41.89 6.34
CA ILE A 164 -10.25 -42.18 4.93
C ILE A 164 -9.98 -40.93 4.11
N CYS A 165 -9.42 -41.10 2.90
CA CYS A 165 -9.23 -39.97 1.98
C CYS A 165 -10.60 -39.49 1.44
N LEU A 166 -10.74 -38.18 1.21
CA LEU A 166 -11.97 -37.61 0.65
C LEU A 166 -12.39 -38.30 -0.67
N GLY A 167 -11.43 -38.62 -1.55
CA GLY A 167 -11.73 -39.30 -2.82
C GLY A 167 -12.22 -40.74 -2.65
N GLU A 168 -11.80 -41.46 -1.61
CA GLU A 168 -12.31 -42.81 -1.32
C GLU A 168 -13.73 -42.75 -0.78
N ARG A 169 -14.01 -41.79 0.11
CA ARG A 169 -15.35 -41.52 0.62
C ARG A 169 -16.31 -41.20 -0.51
N GLU A 170 -15.93 -40.31 -1.42
CA GLU A 170 -16.77 -39.93 -2.56
C GLU A 170 -17.08 -41.13 -3.47
N LYS A 171 -16.10 -41.99 -3.76
CA LYS A 171 -16.32 -43.22 -4.54
C LYS A 171 -17.36 -44.12 -3.87
N VAL A 172 -17.17 -44.44 -2.59
CA VAL A 172 -18.12 -45.26 -1.82
C VAL A 172 -19.51 -44.63 -1.81
N GLU A 173 -19.60 -43.31 -1.65
CA GLU A 173 -20.88 -42.61 -1.66
C GLU A 173 -21.56 -42.67 -3.04
N THR A 174 -20.81 -42.54 -4.14
CA THR A 174 -21.37 -42.69 -5.49
C THR A 174 -21.87 -44.11 -5.77
N GLU A 175 -21.12 -45.13 -5.33
CA GLU A 175 -21.53 -46.53 -5.44
C GLU A 175 -22.77 -46.81 -4.60
N TRP A 176 -22.81 -46.32 -3.35
CA TRP A 176 -23.97 -46.44 -2.49
C TRP A 176 -25.20 -45.79 -3.11
N ARG A 177 -25.08 -44.56 -3.64
CA ARG A 177 -26.18 -43.87 -4.34
C ARG A 177 -26.65 -44.67 -5.55
N ARG A 178 -25.74 -45.27 -6.32
CA ARG A 178 -26.06 -46.11 -7.48
C ARG A 178 -26.86 -47.33 -7.04
N TRP A 179 -26.36 -48.12 -6.08
CA TRP A 179 -27.01 -49.34 -5.62
C TRP A 179 -28.35 -49.07 -4.93
N LYS A 180 -28.45 -47.96 -4.18
CA LYS A 180 -29.70 -47.52 -3.58
C LYS A 180 -30.77 -47.26 -4.65
N ARG A 181 -30.45 -46.48 -5.68
CA ARG A 181 -31.38 -46.22 -6.80
C ARG A 181 -31.79 -47.51 -7.51
N THR A 182 -30.85 -48.41 -7.74
CA THR A 182 -31.13 -49.72 -8.36
C THR A 182 -32.06 -50.57 -7.51
N ARG A 183 -31.82 -50.66 -6.19
CA ARG A 183 -32.70 -51.36 -5.25
C ARG A 183 -34.10 -50.77 -5.24
N GLU A 184 -34.22 -49.45 -5.19
CA GLU A 184 -35.51 -48.76 -5.21
C GLU A 184 -36.27 -48.98 -6.52
N ALA A 185 -35.59 -48.91 -7.66
CA ALA A 185 -36.21 -49.15 -8.97
C ALA A 185 -36.68 -50.61 -9.12
N ARG A 186 -35.86 -51.58 -8.72
CA ARG A 186 -36.24 -53.00 -8.70
C ARG A 186 -37.41 -53.26 -7.75
N GLY A 187 -37.39 -52.65 -6.57
CA GLY A 187 -38.48 -52.77 -5.61
C GLY A 187 -39.79 -52.15 -6.11
N ARG A 188 -39.74 -51.04 -6.87
CA ARG A 188 -40.93 -50.48 -7.53
C ARG A 188 -41.47 -51.41 -8.61
N ALA A 189 -40.62 -51.88 -9.53
CA ALA A 189 -41.03 -52.78 -10.60
C ALA A 189 -41.62 -54.09 -10.06
N TYR A 190 -41.03 -54.65 -9.00
CA TYR A 190 -41.58 -55.83 -8.32
C TYR A 190 -42.97 -55.52 -7.73
N ARG A 191 -43.13 -54.42 -6.99
CA ARG A 191 -44.43 -54.04 -6.40
C ARG A 191 -45.50 -53.75 -7.44
N GLU A 192 -45.14 -53.19 -8.59
CA GLU A 192 -46.07 -53.00 -9.72
C GLU A 192 -46.54 -54.34 -10.29
N LEU A 193 -45.63 -55.29 -10.49
CA LEU A 193 -45.96 -56.63 -10.98
C LEU A 193 -46.79 -57.42 -9.96
N GLU A 194 -46.41 -57.33 -8.67
CA GLU A 194 -47.16 -57.90 -7.56
C GLU A 194 -48.59 -57.35 -7.52
N ALA A 195 -48.77 -56.03 -7.64
CA ALA A 195 -50.09 -55.41 -7.67
C ALA A 195 -50.94 -55.90 -8.86
N MET A 196 -50.37 -56.02 -10.06
CA MET A 196 -51.09 -56.56 -11.22
C MET A 196 -51.54 -58.01 -11.03
N LEU A 197 -50.69 -58.85 -10.42
CA LEU A 197 -51.02 -60.24 -10.14
C LEU A 197 -52.13 -60.35 -9.08
N LEU A 198 -52.11 -59.51 -8.05
CA LEU A 198 -53.16 -59.48 -7.03
C LEU A 198 -54.49 -58.94 -7.57
N ASP A 199 -54.46 -57.93 -8.45
CA ASP A 199 -55.65 -57.35 -9.07
C ASP A 199 -56.38 -58.33 -10.02
N SER A 200 -55.67 -59.35 -10.52
CA SER A 200 -56.29 -60.46 -11.27
C SER A 200 -57.24 -61.32 -10.42
N GLY A 201 -57.13 -61.24 -9.09
CA GLY A 201 -57.98 -61.96 -8.13
C GLY A 201 -57.73 -63.47 -8.02
N VAL A 202 -56.70 -64.00 -8.72
CA VAL A 202 -56.44 -65.45 -8.80
C VAL A 202 -55.57 -65.97 -7.64
N ILE A 203 -54.73 -65.13 -7.03
CA ILE A 203 -53.75 -65.53 -5.99
C ILE A 203 -53.69 -64.46 -4.89
N THR A 204 -53.57 -64.86 -3.62
CA THR A 204 -53.38 -63.93 -2.48
C THR A 204 -51.90 -63.59 -2.27
N LYS A 205 -51.60 -62.48 -1.60
CA LYS A 205 -50.23 -61.98 -1.40
C LYS A 205 -49.35 -63.00 -0.68
N GLU A 206 -49.90 -63.62 0.37
CA GLU A 206 -49.19 -64.59 1.20
C GLU A 206 -48.84 -65.85 0.39
N ALA A 207 -49.77 -66.33 -0.44
CA ALA A 207 -49.54 -67.48 -1.31
C ALA A 207 -48.49 -67.17 -2.39
N LEU A 208 -48.52 -65.96 -2.96
CA LEU A 208 -47.53 -65.51 -3.95
C LEU A 208 -46.12 -65.41 -3.34
N TRP A 209 -45.98 -64.88 -2.12
CA TRP A 209 -44.69 -64.75 -1.45
C TRP A 209 -44.10 -66.10 -1.04
N ASP A 210 -44.93 -67.02 -0.56
CA ASP A 210 -44.52 -68.39 -0.21
C ASP A 210 -44.07 -69.17 -1.45
N MET A 211 -44.82 -69.05 -2.57
CA MET A 211 -44.43 -69.66 -3.85
C MET A 211 -43.11 -69.12 -4.41
N LEU A 212 -42.80 -67.83 -4.20
CA LEU A 212 -41.58 -67.19 -4.67
C LEU A 212 -40.42 -67.29 -3.65
N GLY A 213 -40.65 -67.86 -2.46
CA GLY A 213 -39.66 -67.95 -1.39
C GLY A 213 -39.19 -66.59 -0.89
N ILE A 214 -40.06 -65.59 -0.90
CA ILE A 214 -39.73 -64.22 -0.48
C ILE A 214 -39.99 -64.09 1.02
N GLU A 215 -38.90 -63.99 1.78
CA GLU A 215 -38.95 -63.73 3.22
C GLU A 215 -38.83 -62.23 3.50
N GLY A 216 -39.80 -61.66 4.21
CA GLY A 216 -39.79 -60.27 4.66
C GLY A 216 -40.97 -59.92 5.55
N ASP A 217 -40.81 -58.89 6.39
CA ASP A 217 -41.93 -58.28 7.11
C ASP A 217 -42.82 -57.52 6.12
N ALA A 218 -44.13 -57.75 6.20
CA ALA A 218 -45.14 -57.16 5.32
C ALA A 218 -45.17 -55.62 5.33
#